data_AF-A0A931V722-F1
#
_entry.id   AF-A0A931V722-F1
#
_cell.length_a   1.000
_cell.length_b   1.000
_cell.length_c   1.000
_cell.angle_alpha   90.00
_cell.angle_beta   90.00
_cell.angle_gamma   90.00
#
_symmetry.space_group_name_H-M   'P 1'
#
loop_
_entity.id
_entity.type
_entity.pdbx_description
1 polymer ?
#
loop_
_entity_poly.entity_id
_entity_poly.type
_entity_poly.pdbx_seq_one_letter_code
_entity_poly.pdbx_strand_id
1 'polypeptide(L)'
;MSRALTFATLFASLAAAASIAACSGEGPEGPPGPTGQPGAPGATGPTGPAGATGPTGPAALADGGVDAISPVSCLQPCHGFGNIVDQWKFSGHFRVSAMAADEPVWTTAGAACGMCHAVDGLPRRVAGTVGSVPGGDTPKNIQQGHLNYKNATGQVVEATYTGFGKNAIIHCQTCHTIDASNDPHRTGTFTLGTIPLRVAAGADDVSYIEKSPDTTAVTGQEAGKLKQGNTCVFCHKSRKDVTFYILPNEGTTPKNAITSPFWGPHEGPQADIFSSKGGYHTAGLTYGTSMHATISAGCPSCHMQKNPATADLPDHSMIPQLTFCKTCHTTYTGSTYDIFGGQTVSRNLLKELQSLLNAKGLLTRSETAPYGALEPSMLTDGAYHLDRARPSVPATGGGTTPNVVDERTAGALYNYFVIARGRDFGIHNPLYSKQLLWDSINYIKGSAPTALPSRP
;
A
#
# COMPACT_ATOMS: atom_id res chain seq x y z
N MET A 1 70.49 24.87 31.03
CA MET A 1 71.37 23.84 30.42
C MET A 1 71.37 22.63 31.35
N SER A 2 71.17 21.36 30.99
CA SER A 2 70.65 20.68 29.79
C SER A 2 70.29 19.23 30.21
N ARG A 3 69.21 18.68 29.65
CA ARG A 3 68.49 17.43 29.97
C ARG A 3 68.99 16.26 29.08
N ALA A 4 69.27 15.03 29.58
CA ALA A 4 68.38 13.87 29.88
C ALA A 4 67.80 13.17 28.61
N LEU A 5 67.66 11.84 28.43
CA LEU A 5 67.75 10.63 29.29
C LEU A 5 67.73 9.32 28.41
N THR A 6 68.38 8.23 28.90
CA THR A 6 68.20 6.72 28.81
C THR A 6 67.11 6.05 27.92
N PHE A 7 67.21 4.88 27.25
CA PHE A 7 67.79 3.50 27.42
C PHE A 7 67.06 2.51 28.38
N ALA A 8 66.41 1.46 27.83
CA ALA A 8 66.16 0.09 28.37
C ALA A 8 65.37 -0.75 27.32
N THR A 9 65.87 -1.80 26.61
CA THR A 9 66.22 -3.22 26.96
C THR A 9 65.01 -4.10 27.37
N LEU A 10 64.82 -5.40 27.07
CA LEU A 10 65.62 -6.47 26.46
C LEU A 10 64.73 -7.71 26.13
N PHE A 11 65.29 -8.61 25.31
CA PHE A 11 64.98 -10.03 25.02
C PHE A 11 64.73 -10.99 26.21
N ALA A 12 64.03 -12.12 25.94
CA ALA A 12 64.33 -13.52 26.34
C ALA A 12 63.08 -14.44 26.10
N SER A 13 63.07 -15.75 25.79
CA SER A 13 64.02 -16.79 25.32
C SER A 13 63.31 -18.18 25.34
N LEU A 14 63.75 -19.11 24.47
CA LEU A 14 63.82 -20.62 24.58
C LEU A 14 62.59 -21.43 25.06
N ALA A 15 62.04 -22.42 24.34
CA ALA A 15 62.55 -23.69 23.78
C ALA A 15 62.69 -24.90 24.75
N ALA A 16 62.17 -26.04 24.26
CA ALA A 16 62.51 -27.45 24.50
C ALA A 16 61.98 -28.21 25.74
N ALA A 17 61.24 -29.31 25.50
CA ALA A 17 61.60 -30.67 25.93
C ALA A 17 60.67 -31.74 25.31
N ALA A 18 61.26 -32.86 24.89
CA ALA A 18 60.67 -34.00 24.20
C ALA A 18 60.39 -35.18 25.16
N SER A 19 59.64 -36.21 24.70
CA SER A 19 60.04 -37.66 24.71
C SER A 19 58.91 -38.70 24.95
N ILE A 20 58.88 -39.73 24.08
CA ILE A 20 58.60 -41.19 24.30
C ILE A 20 57.20 -41.82 24.00
N ALA A 21 57.23 -42.74 22.99
CA ALA A 21 56.57 -44.06 22.78
C ALA A 21 55.04 -44.21 22.70
N ALA A 22 54.42 -45.08 21.89
CA ALA A 22 54.85 -46.04 20.85
C ALA A 22 53.62 -46.49 20.00
N CYS A 23 53.89 -46.80 18.71
CA CYS A 23 53.21 -47.73 17.77
C CYS A 23 51.71 -48.04 17.87
N SER A 24 50.93 -47.55 16.88
CA SER A 24 49.90 -48.32 16.14
C SER A 24 49.24 -47.49 15.03
N GLY A 25 49.30 -47.97 13.77
CA GLY A 25 48.48 -47.53 12.61
C GLY A 25 48.84 -46.14 12.04
N GLU A 26 48.76 -45.83 10.75
CA GLU A 26 48.33 -46.47 9.50
C GLU A 26 49.17 -45.82 8.38
N GLY A 27 49.27 -46.44 7.19
CA GLY A 27 50.03 -45.88 6.07
C GLY A 27 49.49 -44.53 5.59
N PRO A 28 50.28 -43.72 4.86
CA PRO A 28 49.81 -42.47 4.30
C PRO A 28 48.59 -42.69 3.40
N GLU A 29 47.58 -41.84 3.55
CA GLU A 29 46.34 -41.87 2.79
C GLU A 29 46.62 -41.83 1.28
N GLY A 30 46.04 -42.77 0.53
CA GLY A 30 46.18 -42.84 -0.92
C GLY A 30 45.62 -41.60 -1.61
N PRO A 31 46.05 -41.29 -2.84
CA PRO A 31 45.52 -40.15 -3.58
C PRO A 31 43.99 -40.25 -3.68
N PRO A 32 43.26 -39.13 -3.61
CA PRO A 32 41.82 -39.11 -3.76
C PRO A 32 41.40 -39.83 -5.04
N GLY A 33 40.42 -40.73 -4.94
CA GLY A 33 39.85 -41.41 -6.10
C GLY A 33 39.27 -40.39 -7.10
N PRO A 34 39.21 -40.73 -8.40
CA PRO A 34 38.63 -39.84 -9.40
C PRO A 34 37.20 -39.47 -9.02
N THR A 35 36.87 -38.18 -9.14
CA THR A 35 35.51 -37.66 -8.92
C THR A 35 34.53 -38.46 -9.76
N GLY A 36 33.52 -39.08 -9.12
CA GLY A 36 32.48 -39.82 -9.81
C GLY A 36 31.80 -38.95 -10.87
N GLN A 37 31.45 -39.55 -12.02
CA GLN A 37 30.70 -38.84 -13.05
C GLN A 37 29.42 -38.25 -12.45
N PRO A 38 29.06 -36.99 -12.79
CA PRO A 38 27.79 -36.41 -12.37
C PRO A 38 26.64 -37.36 -12.71
N GLY A 39 25.76 -37.62 -11.74
CA GLY A 39 24.57 -38.41 -11.98
C GLY A 39 23.75 -37.79 -13.12
N ALA A 40 23.14 -38.64 -13.95
CA ALA A 40 22.25 -38.19 -15.01
C ALA A 40 21.20 -37.21 -14.42
N PRO A 41 20.90 -36.09 -15.08
CA PRO A 41 19.86 -35.17 -14.63
C PRO A 41 18.58 -35.94 -14.34
N GLY A 42 18.02 -35.74 -13.14
CA GLY A 42 16.75 -36.34 -12.78
C GLY A 42 15.68 -35.95 -13.81
N ALA A 43 14.79 -36.89 -14.14
CA ALA A 43 13.69 -36.63 -15.05
C ALA A 43 12.96 -35.35 -14.64
N THR A 44 12.72 -34.45 -15.59
CA THR A 44 11.94 -33.24 -15.37
C THR A 44 10.61 -33.65 -14.73
N GLY A 45 10.32 -33.12 -13.54
CA GLY A 45 9.05 -33.39 -12.86
C GLY A 45 7.88 -33.03 -13.78
N PRO A 46 6.72 -33.70 -13.65
CA PRO A 46 5.57 -33.39 -14.46
C PRO A 46 5.28 -31.89 -14.37
N THR A 47 5.02 -31.26 -15.51
CA THR A 47 4.57 -29.87 -15.56
C THR A 47 3.39 -29.73 -14.60
N GLY A 48 3.50 -28.82 -13.63
CA GLY A 48 2.42 -28.54 -12.70
C GLY A 48 1.12 -28.24 -13.46
N PRO A 49 -0.06 -28.57 -12.91
CA PRO A 49 -1.32 -28.27 -13.58
C PRO A 49 -1.32 -26.80 -13.99
N ALA A 50 -1.75 -26.53 -15.22
CA ALA A 50 -1.92 -25.16 -15.70
C ALA A 50 -2.71 -24.38 -14.64
N GLY A 51 -2.19 -23.22 -14.20
CA GLY A 51 -2.90 -22.37 -13.26
C GLY A 51 -4.30 -22.11 -13.80
N ALA A 52 -5.31 -22.13 -12.92
CA ALA A 52 -6.69 -21.89 -13.31
C ALA A 52 -6.75 -20.67 -14.25
N THR A 53 -7.35 -20.85 -15.43
CA THR A 53 -7.65 -19.73 -16.33
C THR A 53 -8.29 -18.65 -15.46
N GLY A 54 -7.69 -17.45 -15.43
CA GLY A 54 -8.31 -16.31 -14.77
C GLY A 54 -9.76 -16.19 -15.23
N PRO A 55 -10.68 -15.70 -14.39
CA PRO A 55 -12.09 -15.62 -14.78
C PRO A 55 -12.18 -15.05 -16.18
N THR A 56 -12.84 -15.79 -17.09
CA THR A 56 -13.11 -15.31 -18.44
C THR A 56 -13.73 -13.92 -18.26
N GLY A 57 -13.06 -12.89 -18.79
CA GLY A 57 -13.65 -11.56 -18.81
C GLY A 57 -15.07 -11.67 -19.37
N PRO A 58 -16.04 -10.86 -18.91
CA PRO A 58 -17.39 -10.90 -19.45
C PRO A 58 -17.31 -10.95 -20.98
N ALA A 59 -18.07 -11.88 -21.57
CA ALA A 59 -18.04 -12.11 -23.01
C ALA A 59 -18.10 -10.77 -23.74
N ALA A 60 -17.19 -10.54 -24.69
CA ALA A 60 -17.26 -9.40 -25.57
C ALA A 60 -18.69 -9.38 -26.15
N LEU A 61 -19.43 -8.31 -25.86
CA LEU A 61 -20.70 -8.06 -26.51
C LEU A 61 -20.36 -7.98 -28.00
N ALA A 62 -20.90 -8.93 -28.77
CA ALA A 62 -20.75 -8.95 -30.22
C ALA A 62 -21.11 -7.57 -30.79
N ASP A 63 -20.41 -7.18 -31.84
CA ASP A 63 -20.46 -5.89 -32.54
C ASP A 63 -21.79 -5.61 -33.27
N GLY A 64 -22.91 -6.03 -32.68
CA GLY A 64 -24.26 -5.69 -33.13
C GLY A 64 -24.59 -4.27 -32.70
N GLY A 65 -24.49 -3.34 -33.65
CA GLY A 65 -25.03 -1.98 -33.66
C GLY A 65 -25.65 -1.48 -32.35
N VAL A 66 -24.90 -0.62 -31.66
CA VAL A 66 -25.21 -0.02 -30.34
C VAL A 66 -26.37 1.00 -30.32
N ASP A 67 -27.33 0.93 -31.25
CA ASP A 67 -28.32 1.99 -31.45
C ASP A 67 -29.74 1.71 -30.91
N ALA A 68 -30.06 0.53 -30.34
CA ALA A 68 -31.49 0.17 -30.22
C ALA A 68 -32.05 -0.22 -28.84
N ILE A 69 -31.30 -0.42 -27.76
CA ILE A 69 -31.90 -0.85 -26.48
C ILE A 69 -31.24 -0.22 -25.23
N SER A 70 -31.57 1.04 -24.95
CA SER A 70 -31.56 1.70 -23.61
C SER A 70 -30.22 1.85 -22.85
N PRO A 71 -29.99 3.01 -22.18
CA PRO A 71 -29.31 4.17 -22.71
C PRO A 71 -27.85 4.21 -22.22
N VAL A 72 -26.94 3.69 -23.04
CA VAL A 72 -25.50 4.04 -22.93
C VAL A 72 -25.28 5.53 -23.25
N SER A 73 -26.27 6.17 -23.88
CA SER A 73 -26.37 7.61 -24.14
C SER A 73 -26.54 8.47 -22.90
N CYS A 74 -26.88 7.90 -21.73
CA CYS A 74 -27.00 8.62 -20.46
C CYS A 74 -25.75 8.53 -19.55
N LEU A 75 -24.70 7.81 -19.97
CA LEU A 75 -23.45 7.72 -19.21
C LEU A 75 -22.55 8.92 -19.55
N GLN A 76 -22.92 10.07 -19.00
CA GLN A 76 -22.08 11.28 -18.95
C GLN A 76 -20.68 10.90 -18.42
N PRO A 77 -19.54 11.33 -19.03
CA PRO A 77 -19.37 12.29 -20.13
C PRO A 77 -18.41 11.82 -21.26
N CYS A 78 -18.20 10.52 -21.44
CA CYS A 78 -17.09 9.97 -22.24
C CYS A 78 -17.51 9.11 -23.43
N HIS A 79 -18.71 9.29 -24.00
CA HIS A 79 -19.01 8.62 -25.26
C HIS A 79 -18.19 9.25 -26.41
N GLY A 80 -17.75 8.43 -27.37
CA GLY A 80 -16.88 8.86 -28.48
C GLY A 80 -15.38 8.60 -28.28
N PHE A 81 -14.95 8.09 -27.12
CA PHE A 81 -13.56 7.72 -26.85
C PHE A 81 -13.37 6.19 -26.83
N GLY A 82 -13.87 5.47 -27.84
CA GLY A 82 -13.99 3.99 -27.84
C GLY A 82 -12.83 3.25 -27.16
N ASN A 83 -11.59 3.53 -27.56
CA ASN A 83 -10.41 2.85 -27.02
C ASN A 83 -10.06 3.23 -25.56
N ILE A 84 -10.40 4.44 -25.10
CA ILE A 84 -10.16 4.88 -23.70
C ILE A 84 -11.26 4.33 -22.78
N VAL A 85 -12.52 4.34 -23.24
CA VAL A 85 -13.64 3.77 -22.48
C VAL A 85 -13.41 2.28 -22.26
N ASP A 86 -12.92 1.56 -23.26
CA ASP A 86 -12.61 0.15 -23.13
C ASP A 86 -11.47 -0.11 -22.14
N GLN A 87 -10.39 0.68 -22.18
CA GLN A 87 -9.35 0.63 -21.15
C GLN A 87 -9.93 0.90 -19.74
N TRP A 88 -10.78 1.93 -19.60
CA TRP A 88 -11.40 2.27 -18.32
C TRP A 88 -12.29 1.15 -17.77
N LYS A 89 -12.99 0.39 -18.63
CA LYS A 89 -13.78 -0.79 -18.20
C LYS A 89 -12.94 -1.85 -17.49
N PHE A 90 -11.65 -1.96 -17.84
CA PHE A 90 -10.71 -2.84 -17.16
C PHE A 90 -10.12 -2.22 -15.89
N SER A 91 -10.28 -0.92 -15.68
CA SER A 91 -9.89 -0.28 -14.44
C SER A 91 -10.84 -0.74 -13.32
N GLY A 92 -10.30 -0.95 -12.12
CA GLY A 92 -11.12 -1.27 -10.94
C GLY A 92 -12.12 -0.16 -10.55
N HIS A 93 -12.07 0.99 -11.20
CA HIS A 93 -12.94 2.15 -11.00
C HIS A 93 -14.25 2.06 -11.80
N PHE A 94 -14.28 1.28 -12.89
CA PHE A 94 -15.51 1.11 -13.66
C PHE A 94 -16.51 0.24 -12.88
N ARG A 95 -17.72 0.77 -12.71
CA ARG A 95 -18.89 0.11 -12.12
C ARG A 95 -20.08 0.42 -13.02
N VAL A 96 -20.77 -0.60 -13.51
CA VAL A 96 -22.01 -0.43 -14.28
C VAL A 96 -23.13 -0.02 -13.32
N SER A 97 -23.78 1.12 -13.58
CA SER A 97 -24.83 1.70 -12.72
C SER A 97 -26.05 0.79 -12.50
N ALA A 98 -26.19 -0.28 -13.28
CA ALA A 98 -27.33 -1.20 -13.23
C ALA A 98 -27.22 -2.30 -12.14
N MET A 99 -26.14 -2.37 -11.36
CA MET A 99 -25.90 -3.52 -10.48
C MET A 99 -25.60 -3.23 -8.99
N ALA A 100 -25.80 -2.01 -8.49
CA ALA A 100 -25.42 -1.71 -7.11
C ALA A 100 -26.61 -1.19 -6.28
N ALA A 101 -27.27 -2.12 -5.59
CA ALA A 101 -28.29 -1.83 -4.58
C ALA A 101 -27.70 -1.24 -3.26
N ASP A 102 -26.36 -1.21 -3.13
CA ASP A 102 -25.64 -0.83 -1.90
C ASP A 102 -25.12 0.62 -1.86
N GLU A 103 -25.37 1.39 -2.92
CA GLU A 103 -24.79 2.72 -3.19
C GLU A 103 -25.21 3.87 -2.24
N PRO A 104 -26.46 3.94 -1.70
CA PRO A 104 -26.90 5.11 -0.96
C PRO A 104 -26.06 5.42 0.29
N VAL A 105 -25.54 4.38 0.96
CA VAL A 105 -24.80 4.52 2.22
C VAL A 105 -23.48 5.26 2.01
N TRP A 106 -22.83 5.07 0.86
CA TRP A 106 -21.52 5.69 0.61
C TRP A 106 -21.63 7.13 0.16
N THR A 107 -22.71 7.50 -0.53
CA THR A 107 -22.93 8.88 -0.99
C THR A 107 -23.93 9.64 -0.13
N THR A 108 -24.25 9.14 1.05
CA THR A 108 -25.11 9.87 2.00
C THR A 108 -24.41 11.14 2.47
N ALA A 109 -25.06 12.29 2.29
CA ALA A 109 -24.56 13.56 2.81
C ALA A 109 -24.39 13.49 4.33
N GLY A 110 -23.28 14.01 4.84
CA GLY A 110 -22.86 13.88 6.24
C GLY A 110 -21.96 12.66 6.51
N ALA A 111 -21.85 11.70 5.60
CA ALA A 111 -20.88 10.61 5.72
C ALA A 111 -19.51 11.01 5.12
N ALA A 112 -18.40 10.49 5.66
CA ALA A 112 -17.07 10.75 5.09
C ALA A 112 -16.84 10.00 3.76
N CYS A 113 -17.53 8.88 3.52
CA CYS A 113 -17.31 7.99 2.39
C CYS A 113 -17.48 8.68 1.03
N GLY A 114 -18.45 9.60 0.92
CA GLY A 114 -18.75 10.32 -0.32
C GLY A 114 -17.58 11.17 -0.81
N MET A 115 -16.62 11.51 0.05
CA MET A 115 -15.42 12.27 -0.34
C MET A 115 -14.48 11.54 -1.29
N CYS A 116 -14.55 10.21 -1.30
CA CYS A 116 -13.76 9.36 -2.18
C CYS A 116 -14.64 8.57 -3.15
N HIS A 117 -15.84 8.17 -2.72
CA HIS A 117 -16.71 7.30 -3.50
C HIS A 117 -17.75 8.04 -4.33
N ALA A 118 -18.18 9.23 -3.90
CA ALA A 118 -19.17 9.98 -4.68
C ALA A 118 -18.51 10.60 -5.91
N VAL A 119 -19.28 10.58 -6.99
CA VAL A 119 -18.89 11.09 -8.30
C VAL A 119 -18.42 12.56 -8.29
N ASP A 120 -19.03 13.39 -7.43
CA ASP A 120 -18.73 14.80 -7.18
C ASP A 120 -17.91 15.03 -5.89
N GLY A 121 -17.46 13.97 -5.22
CA GLY A 121 -16.65 14.05 -4.00
C GLY A 121 -15.33 14.80 -4.21
N LEU A 122 -14.55 14.41 -5.23
CA LEU A 122 -13.29 15.09 -5.56
C LEU A 122 -13.51 16.56 -5.97
N PRO A 123 -14.43 16.89 -6.92
CA PRO A 123 -14.75 18.28 -7.24
C PRO A 123 -15.06 19.14 -6.01
N ARG A 124 -15.82 18.60 -5.05
CA ARG A 124 -16.18 19.31 -3.82
C ARG A 124 -14.99 19.59 -2.93
N ARG A 125 -14.10 18.61 -2.77
CA ARG A 125 -12.86 18.78 -1.98
C ARG A 125 -11.94 19.81 -2.60
N VAL A 126 -11.74 19.78 -3.92
CA VAL A 126 -10.96 20.80 -4.65
C VAL A 126 -11.58 22.19 -4.46
N ALA A 127 -12.91 22.30 -4.43
CA ALA A 127 -13.60 23.55 -4.14
C ALA A 127 -13.60 23.95 -2.64
N GLY A 128 -13.07 23.10 -1.74
CA GLY A 128 -13.14 23.30 -0.29
C GLY A 128 -14.55 23.16 0.31
N THR A 129 -15.49 22.62 -0.45
CA THR A 129 -16.90 22.49 -0.08
C THR A 129 -17.15 21.18 0.67
N VAL A 130 -16.70 21.14 1.92
CA VAL A 130 -16.83 19.98 2.81
C VAL A 130 -17.62 20.34 4.07
N GLY A 131 -18.21 19.32 4.69
CA GLY A 131 -18.91 19.46 5.96
C GLY A 131 -17.95 19.28 7.12
N SER A 132 -18.24 19.98 8.21
CA SER A 132 -17.55 19.81 9.48
C SER A 132 -18.56 19.90 10.64
N VAL A 133 -18.24 19.20 11.71
CA VAL A 133 -18.93 19.29 12.99
C VAL A 133 -18.76 20.70 13.58
N PRO A 134 -19.85 21.37 14.01
CA PRO A 134 -19.77 22.69 14.64
C PRO A 134 -18.87 22.73 15.87
N GLY A 135 -18.17 23.85 16.06
CA GLY A 135 -17.30 24.08 17.22
C GLY A 135 -15.96 23.34 17.21
N GLY A 136 -15.66 22.56 16.16
CA GLY A 136 -14.33 21.99 15.94
C GLY A 136 -13.38 22.94 15.20
N ASP A 137 -12.14 22.50 15.05
CA ASP A 137 -11.13 23.17 14.24
C ASP A 137 -11.57 23.25 12.77
N THR A 138 -11.11 24.28 12.06
CA THR A 138 -11.27 24.31 10.61
C THR A 138 -10.35 23.26 9.97
N PRO A 139 -10.89 22.33 9.16
CA PRO A 139 -10.06 21.36 8.44
C PRO A 139 -9.00 22.06 7.58
N LYS A 140 -7.74 21.65 7.71
CA LYS A 140 -6.61 22.21 6.96
C LYS A 140 -6.38 21.42 5.69
N ASN A 141 -5.79 22.06 4.67
CA ASN A 141 -5.33 21.39 3.43
C ASN A 141 -6.36 20.53 2.69
N ILE A 142 -7.67 20.78 2.88
CA ILE A 142 -8.76 20.03 2.25
C ILE A 142 -8.66 20.06 0.72
N GLN A 143 -8.34 21.23 0.16
CA GLN A 143 -8.21 21.45 -1.27
C GLN A 143 -7.00 20.73 -1.88
N GLN A 144 -6.05 20.28 -1.05
CA GLN A 144 -4.94 19.42 -1.43
C GLN A 144 -5.13 17.96 -1.00
N GLY A 145 -6.30 17.62 -0.46
CA GLY A 145 -6.72 16.26 -0.21
C GLY A 145 -6.68 15.79 1.25
N HIS A 146 -6.21 16.57 2.23
CA HIS A 146 -6.35 16.18 3.65
C HIS A 146 -7.84 16.11 4.05
N LEU A 147 -8.20 15.29 5.03
CA LEU A 147 -9.58 15.12 5.49
C LEU A 147 -9.75 15.23 7.01
N ASN A 148 -8.72 14.88 7.78
CA ASN A 148 -8.83 14.84 9.24
C ASN A 148 -8.74 16.23 9.89
N TYR A 149 -9.43 16.38 11.03
CA TYR A 149 -9.36 17.59 11.87
C TYR A 149 -9.88 17.28 13.29
N LYS A 150 -9.66 18.16 14.27
CA LYS A 150 -10.19 17.99 15.65
C LYS A 150 -11.60 18.56 15.77
N ASN A 151 -12.53 17.80 16.34
CA ASN A 151 -13.87 18.32 16.70
C ASN A 151 -13.83 19.15 18.00
N ALA A 152 -14.98 19.66 18.44
CA ALA A 152 -15.11 20.48 19.67
C ALA A 152 -14.63 19.77 20.95
N THR A 153 -14.56 18.44 20.96
CA THR A 153 -14.06 17.64 22.10
C THR A 153 -12.58 17.28 21.98
N GLY A 154 -11.89 17.78 20.94
CA GLY A 154 -10.49 17.48 20.65
C GLY A 154 -10.26 16.12 19.97
N GLN A 155 -11.31 15.37 19.64
CA GLN A 155 -11.20 14.09 18.93
C GLN A 155 -10.92 14.33 17.45
N VAL A 156 -10.02 13.52 16.87
CA VAL A 156 -9.75 13.54 15.43
C VAL A 156 -10.89 12.85 14.69
N VAL A 157 -11.56 13.62 13.83
CA VAL A 157 -12.67 13.20 12.99
C VAL A 157 -12.35 13.48 11.52
N GLU A 158 -13.25 13.09 10.61
CA GLU A 158 -13.10 13.30 9.17
C GLU A 158 -14.09 14.37 8.69
N ALA A 159 -13.67 15.20 7.74
CA ALA A 159 -14.58 16.08 7.02
C ALA A 159 -15.64 15.26 6.28
N THR A 160 -16.88 15.76 6.28
CA THR A 160 -18.05 15.01 5.80
C THR A 160 -18.52 15.48 4.44
N TYR A 161 -19.00 14.55 3.62
CA TYR A 161 -19.43 14.84 2.27
C TYR A 161 -20.73 15.66 2.28
N THR A 162 -20.75 16.77 1.55
CA THR A 162 -21.91 17.69 1.46
C THR A 162 -22.61 17.61 0.10
N GLY A 163 -22.29 16.58 -0.67
CA GLY A 163 -22.75 16.47 -2.04
C GLY A 163 -24.06 15.80 -2.27
N PHE A 164 -24.47 15.87 -3.53
CA PHE A 164 -25.75 15.41 -4.00
C PHE A 164 -25.61 14.28 -5.03
N GLY A 165 -24.38 13.90 -5.40
CA GLY A 165 -24.14 12.69 -6.17
C GLY A 165 -24.79 11.51 -5.49
N LYS A 166 -25.68 10.83 -6.22
CA LYS A 166 -26.43 9.66 -5.73
C LYS A 166 -25.77 8.33 -6.11
N ASN A 167 -24.67 8.40 -6.86
CA ASN A 167 -23.95 7.26 -7.39
C ASN A 167 -22.52 7.28 -6.83
N ALA A 168 -22.12 6.20 -6.19
CA ALA A 168 -20.77 5.91 -5.70
C ALA A 168 -19.87 5.39 -6.83
N ILE A 169 -19.88 6.09 -7.98
CA ILE A 169 -19.15 5.70 -9.18
C ILE A 169 -18.08 6.75 -9.48
N ILE A 170 -16.86 6.28 -9.75
CA ILE A 170 -15.79 7.11 -10.30
C ILE A 170 -15.96 7.14 -11.82
N HIS A 171 -16.08 8.33 -12.39
CA HIS A 171 -16.17 8.53 -13.84
C HIS A 171 -15.16 9.59 -14.30
N CYS A 172 -15.05 9.80 -15.62
CA CYS A 172 -14.10 10.76 -16.17
C CYS A 172 -14.21 12.15 -15.52
N GLN A 173 -15.43 12.66 -15.32
CA GLN A 173 -15.72 13.95 -14.69
C GLN A 173 -15.36 14.00 -13.20
N THR A 174 -15.00 12.88 -12.57
CA THR A 174 -14.51 12.87 -11.19
C THR A 174 -13.08 13.40 -11.17
N CYS A 175 -12.26 13.01 -12.14
CA CYS A 175 -10.85 13.42 -12.25
C CYS A 175 -10.66 14.63 -13.19
N HIS A 176 -11.49 14.75 -14.21
CA HIS A 176 -11.36 15.75 -15.27
C HIS A 176 -12.41 16.86 -15.16
N THR A 177 -11.99 18.09 -15.46
CA THR A 177 -12.91 19.22 -15.59
C THR A 177 -13.53 19.20 -16.99
N ILE A 178 -14.84 18.98 -17.04
CA ILE A 178 -15.64 19.11 -18.25
C ILE A 178 -16.61 20.27 -18.06
N ASP A 179 -16.60 21.21 -19.00
CA ASP A 179 -17.46 22.38 -19.03
C ASP A 179 -17.86 22.73 -20.46
N ALA A 180 -18.63 23.80 -20.64
CA ALA A 180 -19.15 24.18 -21.95
C ALA A 180 -18.06 24.50 -23.00
N SER A 181 -16.82 24.77 -22.59
CA SER A 181 -15.70 25.09 -23.48
C SER A 181 -14.96 23.86 -24.01
N ASN A 182 -15.12 22.70 -23.37
CA ASN A 182 -14.44 21.46 -23.75
C ASN A 182 -15.38 20.25 -23.89
N ASP A 183 -16.69 20.49 -23.76
CA ASP A 183 -17.75 19.50 -23.99
C ASP A 183 -17.91 19.26 -25.50
N PRO A 184 -17.57 18.05 -26.00
CA PRO A 184 -17.62 17.74 -27.43
C PRO A 184 -19.04 17.84 -28.02
N HIS A 185 -20.10 17.75 -27.20
CA HIS A 185 -21.48 17.90 -27.67
C HIS A 185 -21.89 19.36 -27.89
N ARG A 186 -21.18 20.31 -27.26
CA ARG A 186 -21.51 21.74 -27.33
C ARG A 186 -20.64 22.50 -28.31
N THR A 187 -19.34 22.24 -28.31
CA THR A 187 -18.39 23.02 -29.11
C THR A 187 -18.24 22.49 -30.53
N GLY A 188 -18.62 21.22 -30.79
CA GLY A 188 -18.33 20.52 -32.04
C GLY A 188 -16.84 20.42 -32.37
N THR A 189 -15.97 20.88 -31.46
CA THR A 189 -14.52 21.03 -31.63
C THR A 189 -13.87 20.58 -30.34
N PHE A 190 -13.32 19.38 -30.37
CA PHE A 190 -12.63 18.77 -29.25
C PHE A 190 -11.28 18.25 -29.73
N THR A 191 -10.21 18.59 -29.01
CA THR A 191 -8.88 18.02 -29.27
C THR A 191 -8.63 16.88 -28.29
N LEU A 192 -8.36 15.70 -28.83
CA LEU A 192 -8.09 14.52 -28.03
C LEU A 192 -6.86 14.75 -27.13
N GLY A 193 -6.99 14.39 -25.84
CA GLY A 193 -5.91 14.54 -24.86
C GLY A 193 -5.83 15.90 -24.16
N THR A 194 -6.77 16.83 -24.41
CA THR A 194 -6.70 18.19 -23.81
C THR A 194 -7.65 18.41 -22.63
N ILE A 195 -8.31 17.38 -22.10
CA ILE A 195 -9.22 17.55 -20.96
C ILE A 195 -8.39 17.70 -19.67
N PRO A 196 -8.45 18.86 -18.99
CA PRO A 196 -7.64 19.11 -17.82
C PRO A 196 -8.08 18.28 -16.61
N LEU A 197 -7.13 17.91 -15.76
CA LEU A 197 -7.42 17.35 -14.44
C LEU A 197 -7.98 18.43 -13.51
N ARG A 198 -8.81 18.03 -12.56
CA ARG A 198 -9.38 18.91 -11.52
C ARG A 198 -8.37 19.32 -10.47
N VAL A 199 -7.50 18.39 -10.10
CA VAL A 199 -6.47 18.62 -9.11
C VAL A 199 -5.29 19.32 -9.78
N ALA A 200 -4.79 20.38 -9.13
CA ALA A 200 -3.65 21.13 -9.60
C ALA A 200 -2.39 20.25 -9.71
N ALA A 201 -1.65 20.42 -10.81
CA ALA A 201 -0.57 19.54 -11.24
C ALA A 201 0.68 20.31 -11.74
N GLY A 202 0.78 21.59 -11.38
CA GLY A 202 1.94 22.44 -11.62
C GLY A 202 3.19 21.93 -10.90
N ALA A 203 4.33 22.56 -11.20
CA ALA A 203 5.63 22.12 -10.69
C ALA A 203 5.76 22.17 -9.16
N ASP A 204 5.01 23.07 -8.51
CA ASP A 204 5.04 23.29 -7.06
C ASP A 204 3.76 22.81 -6.35
N ASP A 205 2.79 22.27 -7.10
CA ASP A 205 1.55 21.76 -6.53
C ASP A 205 1.79 20.42 -5.82
N VAL A 206 1.21 20.30 -4.62
CA VAL A 206 1.33 19.13 -3.76
C VAL A 206 -0.05 18.60 -3.35
N SER A 207 -0.11 17.31 -3.03
CA SER A 207 -1.25 16.70 -2.33
C SER A 207 -0.85 16.25 -0.93
N TYR A 208 -1.83 16.06 -0.06
CA TYR A 208 -1.63 15.68 1.33
C TYR A 208 -2.16 14.27 1.61
N ILE A 209 -1.40 13.51 2.37
CA ILE A 209 -1.89 12.32 3.07
C ILE A 209 -2.31 12.69 4.50
N GLU A 210 -3.04 11.80 5.17
CA GLU A 210 -3.62 12.11 6.48
C GLU A 210 -2.59 12.20 7.61
N LYS A 211 -1.41 11.57 7.50
CA LYS A 211 -0.41 11.56 8.57
C LYS A 211 0.09 12.96 8.91
N SER A 212 -0.16 13.45 10.11
CA SER A 212 0.38 14.73 10.58
C SER A 212 1.84 14.59 11.06
N PRO A 213 2.67 15.65 10.96
CA PRO A 213 4.09 15.59 11.31
C PRO A 213 4.36 15.28 12.79
N ASP A 214 3.48 15.76 13.67
CA ASP A 214 3.53 15.56 15.12
C ASP A 214 2.11 15.68 15.72
N THR A 215 2.01 15.58 17.06
CA THR A 215 0.74 15.59 17.79
C THR A 215 0.20 17.00 18.10
N THR A 216 0.83 18.06 17.61
CA THR A 216 0.44 19.46 17.90
C THR A 216 -0.84 19.82 17.15
N ALA A 217 -0.89 19.55 15.85
CA ALA A 217 -2.01 19.90 14.97
C ALA A 217 -2.33 18.77 13.99
N VAL A 218 -3.60 18.70 13.57
CA VAL A 218 -4.04 17.77 12.52
C VAL A 218 -3.99 18.52 11.20
N THR A 219 -2.90 18.33 10.45
CA THR A 219 -2.65 19.06 9.20
C THR A 219 -2.38 18.13 8.01
N GLY A 220 -2.19 16.84 8.29
CA GLY A 220 -1.62 15.90 7.34
C GLY A 220 -0.20 16.30 6.96
N GLN A 221 0.33 15.61 5.95
CA GLN A 221 1.66 15.87 5.43
C GLN A 221 1.66 15.73 3.92
N GLU A 222 2.45 16.56 3.25
CA GLU A 222 2.62 16.51 1.80
C GLU A 222 3.08 15.13 1.34
N ALA A 223 2.39 14.56 0.35
CA ALA A 223 2.77 13.31 -0.31
C ALA A 223 4.00 13.50 -1.23
N GLY A 224 4.28 14.74 -1.64
CA GLY A 224 5.32 15.12 -2.59
C GLY A 224 4.75 15.88 -3.80
N LYS A 225 5.64 16.34 -4.67
CA LYS A 225 5.31 17.06 -5.91
C LYS A 225 5.03 16.07 -7.04
N LEU A 226 3.82 15.49 -7.06
CA LEU A 226 3.48 14.38 -7.96
C LEU A 226 2.88 14.82 -9.30
N LYS A 227 2.75 16.13 -9.56
CA LYS A 227 2.11 16.68 -10.76
C LYS A 227 0.74 16.01 -11.00
N GLN A 228 0.52 15.38 -12.16
CA GLN A 228 -0.73 14.69 -12.48
C GLN A 228 -1.10 13.60 -11.45
N GLY A 229 -0.12 12.98 -10.80
CA GLY A 229 -0.33 12.02 -9.72
C GLY A 229 -1.03 12.58 -8.48
N ASN A 230 -1.06 13.92 -8.31
CA ASN A 230 -1.80 14.59 -7.24
C ASN A 230 -3.27 14.16 -7.22
N THR A 231 -3.89 13.94 -8.40
CA THR A 231 -5.29 13.51 -8.47
C THR A 231 -5.53 12.13 -7.83
N CYS A 232 -4.55 11.23 -7.88
CA CYS A 232 -4.66 9.87 -7.36
C CYS A 232 -4.65 9.87 -5.82
N VAL A 233 -3.84 10.75 -5.21
CA VAL A 233 -3.66 10.87 -3.75
C VAL A 233 -4.96 11.23 -3.04
N PHE A 234 -5.94 11.83 -3.72
CA PHE A 234 -7.22 12.17 -3.11
C PHE A 234 -7.97 10.95 -2.58
N CYS A 235 -7.86 9.82 -3.29
CA CYS A 235 -8.56 8.57 -2.94
C CYS A 235 -7.60 7.45 -2.53
N HIS A 236 -6.41 7.38 -3.13
CA HIS A 236 -5.42 6.33 -2.86
C HIS A 236 -4.53 6.68 -1.67
N LYS A 237 -5.17 6.95 -0.52
CA LYS A 237 -4.49 7.18 0.75
C LYS A 237 -5.29 6.64 1.91
N SER A 238 -4.63 6.49 3.05
CA SER A 238 -5.27 6.21 4.31
C SER A 238 -6.30 7.30 4.66
N ARG A 239 -7.34 6.92 5.40
CA ARG A 239 -8.36 7.84 5.93
C ARG A 239 -8.09 8.26 7.37
N LYS A 240 -7.14 7.58 8.02
CA LYS A 240 -6.85 7.74 9.44
C LYS A 240 -5.44 8.24 9.59
N ASP A 241 -5.31 9.47 10.09
CA ASP A 241 -4.04 10.02 10.53
C ASP A 241 -3.42 9.14 11.62
N VAL A 242 -2.43 8.32 11.23
CA VAL A 242 -1.75 7.38 12.13
C VAL A 242 -1.12 8.05 13.36
N THR A 243 -0.75 9.33 13.25
CA THR A 243 -0.14 10.11 14.34
C THR A 243 -1.10 10.31 15.52
N PHE A 244 -2.41 10.34 15.26
CA PHE A 244 -3.45 10.46 16.29
C PHE A 244 -4.30 9.20 16.45
N TYR A 245 -4.23 8.27 15.48
CA TYR A 245 -5.00 7.03 15.51
C TYR A 245 -4.40 5.99 16.44
N ILE A 246 -3.06 5.97 16.56
CA ILE A 246 -2.34 5.12 17.50
C ILE A 246 -1.91 5.96 18.70
N LEU A 247 -2.44 5.62 19.87
CA LEU A 247 -2.20 6.34 21.11
C LEU A 247 -0.99 5.77 21.84
N PRO A 248 -0.13 6.62 22.44
CA PRO A 248 0.93 6.14 23.31
C PRO A 248 0.35 5.45 24.54
N ASN A 249 1.11 4.52 25.12
CA ASN A 249 0.73 3.85 26.36
C ASN A 249 0.58 4.85 27.52
N GLU A 250 -0.24 4.52 28.52
CA GLU A 250 -0.24 5.20 29.83
C GLU A 250 0.40 4.28 30.86
N GLY A 251 1.69 4.52 31.14
CA GLY A 251 2.49 3.60 31.94
C GLY A 251 2.54 2.21 31.28
N THR A 252 2.07 1.19 32.01
CA THR A 252 2.00 -0.20 31.52
C THR A 252 0.63 -0.58 30.96
N THR A 253 -0.34 0.34 30.93
CA THR A 253 -1.72 0.06 30.51
C THR A 253 -1.90 0.28 29.01
N PRO A 254 -2.29 -0.76 28.24
CA PRO A 254 -2.68 -0.63 26.84
C PRO A 254 -3.83 0.38 26.64
N LYS A 255 -3.72 1.22 25.60
CA LYS A 255 -4.76 2.22 25.25
C LYS A 255 -5.45 1.97 23.91
N ASN A 256 -4.87 1.15 23.04
CA ASN A 256 -5.34 1.03 21.66
C ASN A 256 -6.39 -0.07 21.57
N ALA A 257 -7.65 0.31 21.71
CA ALA A 257 -8.78 -0.59 21.50
C ALA A 257 -8.99 -0.86 20.00
N ILE A 258 -9.07 -2.14 19.63
CA ILE A 258 -9.48 -2.57 18.29
C ILE A 258 -11.00 -2.59 18.28
N THR A 259 -11.61 -1.52 17.77
CA THR A 259 -13.05 -1.27 17.95
C THR A 259 -13.94 -1.89 16.86
N SER A 260 -13.36 -2.30 15.74
CA SER A 260 -14.12 -2.73 14.55
C SER A 260 -13.24 -3.57 13.61
N PRO A 261 -13.82 -4.49 12.81
CA PRO A 261 -13.07 -5.17 11.75
C PRO A 261 -12.49 -4.22 10.69
N PHE A 262 -13.02 -2.99 10.61
CA PHE A 262 -12.53 -1.94 9.73
C PHE A 262 -11.48 -1.02 10.38
N TRP A 263 -10.99 -1.37 11.57
CA TRP A 263 -9.93 -0.63 12.24
C TRP A 263 -8.65 -0.57 11.37
N GLY A 264 -7.93 0.56 11.44
CA GLY A 264 -6.69 0.80 10.70
C GLY A 264 -6.82 1.82 9.56
N PRO A 265 -5.91 1.81 8.57
CA PRO A 265 -5.73 2.90 7.60
C PRO A 265 -6.91 3.14 6.64
N HIS A 266 -7.91 2.25 6.57
CA HIS A 266 -8.80 2.06 5.41
C HIS A 266 -8.08 1.50 4.18
N GLU A 267 -8.84 1.22 3.11
CA GLU A 267 -8.38 0.58 1.88
C GLU A 267 -7.65 1.56 0.94
N GLY A 268 -6.76 1.02 0.10
CA GLY A 268 -6.02 1.80 -0.89
C GLY A 268 -5.00 2.83 -0.35
N PRO A 269 -4.12 2.49 0.61
CA PRO A 269 -3.12 3.43 1.14
C PRO A 269 -1.85 3.52 0.26
N GLN A 270 -1.99 3.57 -1.06
CA GLN A 270 -0.82 3.55 -1.96
C GLN A 270 0.05 4.82 -1.80
N ALA A 271 -0.56 6.00 -1.65
CA ALA A 271 0.18 7.26 -1.46
C ALA A 271 0.93 7.30 -0.12
N ASP A 272 0.42 6.65 0.93
CA ASP A 272 1.07 6.52 2.24
C ASP A 272 2.43 5.83 2.12
N ILE A 273 2.48 4.76 1.33
CA ILE A 273 3.70 4.00 1.06
C ILE A 273 4.60 4.71 0.07
N PHE A 274 4.04 5.18 -1.06
CA PHE A 274 4.80 5.90 -2.08
C PHE A 274 5.58 7.07 -1.48
N SER A 275 4.92 7.87 -0.63
CA SER A 275 5.51 9.04 0.04
C SER A 275 6.45 8.72 1.21
N SER A 276 6.57 7.45 1.62
CA SER A 276 7.35 6.98 2.78
C SER A 276 6.87 7.45 4.15
N LYS A 277 5.61 7.85 4.25
CA LYS A 277 5.12 8.59 5.41
C LYS A 277 4.04 7.85 6.17
N GLY A 278 2.99 7.36 5.52
CA GLY A 278 1.73 7.04 6.20
C GLY A 278 1.68 5.76 7.05
N GLY A 279 2.80 5.06 7.23
CA GLY A 279 2.91 4.00 8.24
C GLY A 279 3.13 4.55 9.66
N TYR A 280 2.93 3.69 10.66
CA TYR A 280 3.37 3.93 12.02
C TYR A 280 4.90 3.83 12.08
N HIS A 281 5.55 4.90 12.52
CA HIS A 281 7.00 4.99 12.68
C HIS A 281 7.35 4.77 14.14
N THR A 282 8.22 3.80 14.42
CA THR A 282 8.66 3.57 15.80
C THR A 282 9.55 4.73 16.27
N ALA A 283 9.25 5.26 17.46
CA ALA A 283 10.04 6.33 18.06
C ALA A 283 11.54 5.98 18.12
N GLY A 284 12.38 6.92 17.69
CA GLY A 284 13.84 6.75 17.62
C GLY A 284 14.36 6.04 16.37
N LEU A 285 13.49 5.52 15.50
CA LEU A 285 13.89 4.93 14.22
C LEU A 285 13.67 5.90 13.07
N THR A 286 14.57 5.84 12.08
CA THR A 286 14.44 6.57 10.82
C THR A 286 13.92 5.63 9.74
N TYR A 287 13.08 6.18 8.87
CA TYR A 287 12.50 5.49 7.74
C TYR A 287 12.99 6.13 6.44
N GLY A 288 13.56 5.31 5.57
CA GLY A 288 14.10 5.73 4.28
C GLY A 288 13.04 5.75 3.18
N THR A 289 13.45 6.25 2.02
CA THR A 289 12.63 6.29 0.81
C THR A 289 13.37 5.63 -0.35
N SER A 290 12.62 4.99 -1.25
CA SER A 290 13.15 4.48 -2.51
C SER A 290 13.15 5.55 -3.61
N MET A 291 13.89 5.30 -4.69
CA MET A 291 13.89 6.16 -5.89
C MET A 291 12.51 6.27 -6.55
N HIS A 292 11.58 5.35 -6.30
CA HIS A 292 10.23 5.44 -6.87
C HIS A 292 9.51 6.72 -6.44
N ALA A 293 9.72 7.17 -5.20
CA ALA A 293 9.12 8.39 -4.67
C ALA A 293 9.58 9.67 -5.39
N THR A 294 10.67 9.60 -6.17
CA THR A 294 11.23 10.74 -6.93
C THR A 294 10.83 10.72 -8.40
N ILE A 295 10.05 9.73 -8.85
CA ILE A 295 9.60 9.64 -10.24
C ILE A 295 8.69 10.83 -10.56
N SER A 296 9.06 11.59 -11.61
CA SER A 296 8.26 12.73 -12.06
C SER A 296 6.86 12.27 -12.46
N ALA A 297 5.85 13.09 -12.19
CA ALA A 297 4.44 12.77 -12.38
C ALA A 297 3.88 11.61 -11.54
N GLY A 298 4.69 10.98 -10.66
CA GLY A 298 4.23 10.00 -9.69
C GLY A 298 3.52 8.79 -10.32
N CYS A 299 2.29 8.52 -9.90
CA CYS A 299 1.53 7.32 -10.25
C CYS A 299 1.32 7.13 -11.77
N PRO A 300 0.89 8.16 -12.54
CA PRO A 300 0.78 8.08 -14.01
C PRO A 300 2.02 7.56 -14.74
N SER A 301 3.22 7.77 -14.20
CA SER A 301 4.46 7.31 -14.86
C SER A 301 4.59 5.79 -14.92
N CYS A 302 3.90 5.05 -14.05
CA CYS A 302 3.82 3.59 -14.20
C CYS A 302 2.46 3.16 -14.75
N HIS A 303 1.39 3.78 -14.27
CA HIS A 303 0.00 3.29 -14.42
C HIS A 303 -0.74 3.85 -15.63
N MET A 304 -0.28 4.96 -16.20
CA MET A 304 -0.94 5.65 -17.30
C MET A 304 0.06 6.01 -18.40
N GLN A 305 1.00 5.10 -18.67
CA GLN A 305 1.93 5.25 -19.77
C GLN A 305 1.19 5.39 -21.09
N LYS A 306 1.81 6.10 -22.04
CA LYS A 306 1.23 6.29 -23.37
C LYS A 306 1.05 4.94 -24.04
N ASN A 307 -0.12 4.73 -24.64
CA ASN A 307 -0.47 3.49 -25.30
C ASN A 307 -0.69 3.74 -26.81
N PRO A 308 0.09 3.08 -27.70
CA PRO A 308 -0.06 3.22 -29.15
C PRO A 308 -1.46 2.84 -29.67
N ALA A 309 -2.16 1.93 -28.99
CA ALA A 309 -3.53 1.54 -29.33
C ALA A 309 -4.55 2.69 -29.12
N THR A 310 -4.17 3.73 -28.38
CA THR A 310 -4.96 4.95 -28.14
C THR A 310 -4.31 6.19 -28.72
N ALA A 311 -3.60 6.08 -29.86
CA ALA A 311 -2.90 7.22 -30.48
C ALA A 311 -1.95 7.93 -29.49
N ASP A 312 -1.21 7.15 -28.70
CA ASP A 312 -0.25 7.61 -27.69
C ASP A 312 -0.83 8.46 -26.55
N LEU A 313 -2.14 8.31 -26.28
CA LEU A 313 -2.76 8.84 -25.07
C LEU A 313 -2.41 8.00 -23.84
N PRO A 314 -2.50 8.60 -22.63
CA PRO A 314 -2.33 7.88 -21.37
C PRO A 314 -3.30 6.69 -21.24
N ASP A 315 -2.77 5.53 -20.82
CA ASP A 315 -3.55 4.31 -20.59
C ASP A 315 -4.50 4.45 -19.39
N HIS A 316 -5.80 4.32 -19.63
CA HIS A 316 -6.82 4.45 -18.59
C HIS A 316 -7.24 3.12 -17.94
N SER A 317 -6.55 2.01 -18.25
CA SER A 317 -6.71 0.76 -17.50
C SER A 317 -6.15 0.87 -16.09
N MET A 318 -5.25 1.84 -15.85
CA MET A 318 -4.52 2.05 -14.60
C MET A 318 -3.63 0.85 -14.22
N ILE A 319 -3.39 -0.08 -15.15
CA ILE A 319 -2.50 -1.21 -14.94
C ILE A 319 -1.06 -0.71 -15.15
N PRO A 320 -0.14 -0.95 -14.19
CA PRO A 320 1.24 -0.52 -14.36
C PRO A 320 1.88 -1.24 -15.55
N GLN A 321 2.76 -0.57 -16.30
CA GLN A 321 3.45 -1.19 -17.42
C GLN A 321 4.86 -1.63 -17.03
N LEU A 322 5.15 -2.94 -17.15
CA LEU A 322 6.47 -3.50 -16.82
C LEU A 322 7.60 -2.91 -17.68
N THR A 323 7.29 -2.46 -18.89
CA THR A 323 8.23 -1.77 -19.79
C THR A 323 8.83 -0.53 -19.15
N PHE A 324 8.03 0.24 -18.40
CA PHE A 324 8.53 1.42 -17.67
C PHE A 324 9.54 1.02 -16.59
N CYS A 325 9.27 -0.06 -15.83
CA CYS A 325 10.19 -0.55 -14.80
C CYS A 325 11.59 -0.86 -15.37
N LYS A 326 11.64 -1.43 -16.58
CA LYS A 326 12.89 -1.82 -17.25
C LYS A 326 13.72 -0.64 -17.75
N THR A 327 13.19 0.59 -17.75
CA THR A 327 13.97 1.80 -18.07
C THR A 327 15.04 2.10 -17.02
N CYS A 328 14.77 1.78 -15.76
CA CYS A 328 15.71 1.94 -14.64
C CYS A 328 16.30 0.58 -14.19
N HIS A 329 15.51 -0.49 -14.23
CA HIS A 329 15.95 -1.85 -13.88
C HIS A 329 16.45 -2.60 -15.11
N THR A 330 17.47 -2.06 -15.79
CA THR A 330 17.91 -2.49 -17.13
C THR A 330 18.43 -3.93 -17.21
N THR A 331 18.87 -4.50 -16.09
CA THR A 331 19.34 -5.90 -16.01
C THR A 331 18.21 -6.90 -15.71
N TYR A 332 16.98 -6.44 -15.45
CA TYR A 332 15.85 -7.32 -15.16
C TYR A 332 15.24 -7.88 -16.46
N THR A 333 15.40 -9.19 -16.66
CA THR A 333 14.90 -9.91 -17.85
C THR A 333 13.54 -10.57 -17.66
N GLY A 334 13.00 -10.59 -16.44
CA GLY A 334 11.75 -11.26 -16.12
C GLY A 334 10.50 -10.57 -16.71
N SER A 335 9.35 -11.21 -16.52
CA SER A 335 8.03 -10.78 -17.02
C SER A 335 7.04 -10.42 -15.90
N THR A 336 7.50 -10.37 -14.65
CA THR A 336 6.65 -10.07 -13.49
C THR A 336 7.05 -8.74 -12.85
N TYR A 337 6.24 -8.23 -11.93
CA TYR A 337 6.60 -7.07 -11.11
C TYR A 337 7.52 -7.42 -9.94
N ASP A 338 7.92 -8.69 -9.80
CA ASP A 338 8.87 -9.13 -8.78
C ASP A 338 10.31 -8.86 -9.22
N ILE A 339 10.62 -7.58 -9.39
CA ILE A 339 11.93 -7.10 -9.84
C ILE A 339 12.98 -7.51 -8.82
N PHE A 340 13.91 -8.39 -9.23
CA PHE A 340 14.97 -8.96 -8.39
C PHE A 340 14.49 -9.56 -7.05
N GLY A 341 13.28 -10.13 -7.01
CA GLY A 341 12.72 -10.73 -5.78
C GLY A 341 12.17 -9.72 -4.77
N GLY A 342 12.04 -8.44 -5.16
CA GLY A 342 11.58 -7.38 -4.27
C GLY A 342 10.21 -7.63 -3.63
N GLN A 343 9.22 -8.07 -4.41
CA GLN A 343 7.91 -8.46 -3.89
C GLN A 343 7.97 -9.76 -3.11
N THR A 344 8.78 -10.72 -3.53
CA THR A 344 8.95 -11.99 -2.82
C THR A 344 9.39 -11.76 -1.37
N VAL A 345 10.37 -10.87 -1.14
CA VAL A 345 10.80 -10.50 0.22
C VAL A 345 9.63 -9.89 1.01
N SER A 346 8.92 -8.91 0.46
CA SER A 346 7.78 -8.27 1.14
C SER A 346 6.65 -9.25 1.47
N ARG A 347 6.36 -10.20 0.56
CA ARG A 347 5.34 -11.25 0.79
C ARG A 347 5.74 -12.18 1.93
N ASN A 348 7.01 -12.55 2.03
CA ASN A 348 7.50 -13.40 3.12
C ASN A 348 7.42 -12.67 4.47
N LEU A 349 7.76 -11.37 4.51
CA LEU A 349 7.59 -10.55 5.70
C LEU A 349 6.11 -10.40 6.08
N LEU A 350 5.21 -10.16 5.12
CA LEU A 350 3.76 -10.14 5.38
C LEU A 350 3.26 -11.46 5.95
N LYS A 351 3.70 -12.60 5.41
CA LYS A 351 3.33 -13.93 5.91
C LYS A 351 3.76 -14.14 7.37
N GLU A 352 5.01 -13.78 7.68
CA GLU A 352 5.55 -13.88 9.04
C GLU A 352 4.77 -12.98 10.00
N LEU A 353 4.54 -11.72 9.62
CA LEU A 353 3.77 -10.78 10.45
C LEU A 353 2.30 -11.18 10.61
N GLN A 354 1.65 -11.67 9.54
CA GLN A 354 0.27 -12.19 9.58
C GLN A 354 0.16 -13.33 10.60
N SER A 355 1.10 -14.29 10.55
CA SER A 355 1.11 -15.43 11.48
C SER A 355 1.27 -14.96 12.93
N LEU A 356 2.19 -14.02 13.17
CA LEU A 356 2.43 -13.45 14.50
C LEU A 356 1.24 -12.65 15.05
N LEU A 357 0.60 -11.82 14.22
CA LEU A 357 -0.58 -11.06 14.59
C LEU A 357 -1.80 -11.96 14.81
N ASN A 358 -1.98 -13.01 14.00
CA ASN A 358 -3.03 -13.99 14.18
C ASN A 358 -2.85 -14.78 15.49
N ALA A 359 -1.60 -15.16 15.83
CA ALA A 359 -1.29 -15.82 17.11
C ALA A 359 -1.58 -14.92 18.32
N LYS A 360 -1.47 -13.60 18.18
CA LYS A 360 -1.92 -12.61 19.18
C LYS A 360 -3.44 -12.40 19.19
N GLY A 361 -4.21 -13.08 18.34
CA GLY A 361 -5.66 -12.95 18.25
C GLY A 361 -6.11 -11.62 17.65
N LEU A 362 -5.30 -10.99 16.79
CA LEU A 362 -5.57 -9.66 16.24
C LEU A 362 -6.12 -9.65 14.81
N LEU A 363 -6.19 -10.81 14.15
CA LEU A 363 -6.68 -10.93 12.78
C LEU A 363 -7.94 -11.80 12.70
N THR A 364 -8.82 -11.43 11.79
CA THR A 364 -10.04 -12.15 11.43
C THR A 364 -10.35 -11.94 9.95
N ARG A 365 -11.27 -12.71 9.38
CA ARG A 365 -11.95 -12.37 8.11
C ARG A 365 -13.46 -12.17 8.28
N SER A 366 -13.97 -12.25 9.51
CA SER A 366 -15.37 -11.97 9.81
C SER A 366 -15.65 -10.46 9.88
N GLU A 367 -16.76 -10.03 9.30
CA GLU A 367 -17.24 -8.65 9.42
C GLU A 367 -18.20 -8.45 10.61
N THR A 368 -18.76 -9.54 11.14
CA THR A 368 -19.69 -9.54 12.25
C THR A 368 -19.23 -10.50 13.35
N ALA A 369 -19.69 -10.24 14.58
CA ALA A 369 -19.45 -11.15 15.69
C ALA A 369 -20.21 -12.47 15.48
N PRO A 370 -19.65 -13.63 15.89
CA PRO A 370 -18.34 -13.79 16.54
C PRO A 370 -17.16 -13.69 15.56
N TYR A 371 -16.10 -13.00 15.98
CA TYR A 371 -14.89 -12.83 15.18
C TYR A 371 -13.95 -14.02 15.38
N GLY A 372 -13.91 -14.94 14.42
CA GLY A 372 -12.97 -16.07 14.39
C GLY A 372 -11.54 -15.62 14.10
N ALA A 373 -10.55 -16.39 14.55
CA ALA A 373 -9.16 -16.18 14.11
C ALA A 373 -9.01 -16.57 12.62
N LEU A 374 -7.86 -16.27 12.00
CA LEU A 374 -7.56 -16.83 10.69
C LEU A 374 -7.29 -18.33 10.81
N GLU A 375 -7.95 -19.10 9.94
CA GLU A 375 -7.74 -20.54 9.81
C GLU A 375 -6.41 -20.87 9.12
N PRO A 376 -5.85 -22.08 9.29
CA PRO A 376 -4.57 -22.45 8.68
C PRO A 376 -4.50 -22.24 7.16
N SER A 377 -5.61 -22.48 6.44
CA SER A 377 -5.68 -22.23 4.99
C SER A 377 -5.53 -20.74 4.66
N MET A 378 -6.13 -19.86 5.46
CA MET A 378 -6.07 -18.40 5.29
C MET A 378 -4.68 -17.82 5.57
N LEU A 379 -3.87 -18.49 6.40
CA LEU A 379 -2.48 -18.09 6.67
C LEU A 379 -1.50 -18.44 5.52
N THR A 380 -1.98 -19.18 4.52
CA THR A 380 -1.13 -19.67 3.41
C THR A 380 -1.60 -19.23 2.03
N ASP A 381 -2.77 -18.61 1.93
CA ASP A 381 -3.37 -18.22 0.64
C ASP A 381 -2.77 -16.95 0.01
N GLY A 382 -1.97 -16.18 0.77
CA GLY A 382 -1.37 -14.92 0.34
C GLY A 382 -2.38 -13.79 0.12
N ALA A 383 -3.63 -13.96 0.53
CA ALA A 383 -4.72 -12.99 0.39
C ALA A 383 -4.77 -12.02 1.57
N TYR A 384 -3.62 -11.43 1.93
CA TYR A 384 -3.47 -10.53 3.09
C TYR A 384 -4.48 -9.37 3.13
N HIS A 385 -4.85 -8.86 1.95
CA HIS A 385 -5.84 -7.78 1.79
C HIS A 385 -7.26 -8.14 2.25
N LEU A 386 -7.57 -9.43 2.43
CA LEU A 386 -8.86 -9.87 2.96
C LEU A 386 -8.90 -9.89 4.50
N ASP A 387 -7.74 -9.79 5.14
CA ASP A 387 -7.65 -9.82 6.58
C ASP A 387 -8.16 -8.51 7.20
N ARG A 388 -8.76 -8.64 8.37
CA ARG A 388 -9.41 -7.57 9.12
C ARG A 388 -8.88 -7.57 10.55
N ALA A 389 -9.00 -6.43 11.20
CA ALA A 389 -8.66 -6.33 12.61
C ALA A 389 -9.66 -7.15 13.43
N ARG A 390 -9.24 -7.87 14.46
CA ARG A 390 -10.15 -8.65 15.31
C ARG A 390 -10.55 -7.82 16.54
N PRO A 391 -11.80 -7.37 16.67
CA PRO A 391 -12.18 -6.46 17.76
C PRO A 391 -12.23 -7.11 19.14
N SER A 392 -12.56 -8.39 19.19
CA SER A 392 -12.67 -9.14 20.43
C SER A 392 -12.35 -10.61 20.22
N VAL A 393 -11.96 -11.26 21.31
CA VAL A 393 -11.68 -12.71 21.38
C VAL A 393 -12.67 -13.39 22.33
N PRO A 394 -12.96 -14.70 22.15
CA PRO A 394 -13.74 -15.45 23.13
C PRO A 394 -13.12 -15.38 24.52
N ALA A 395 -13.95 -15.14 25.55
CA ALA A 395 -13.51 -15.09 26.94
C ALA A 395 -13.64 -16.47 27.63
N THR A 396 -12.75 -16.76 28.57
CA THR A 396 -12.87 -17.94 29.44
C THR A 396 -14.13 -17.83 30.28
N GLY A 397 -15.06 -18.78 30.15
CA GLY A 397 -16.36 -18.75 30.84
C GLY A 397 -17.52 -18.20 30.02
N GLY A 398 -17.31 -17.89 28.73
CA GLY A 398 -18.35 -17.40 27.82
C GLY A 398 -18.30 -15.89 27.58
N GLY A 399 -18.86 -15.44 26.45
CA GLY A 399 -18.79 -14.04 26.03
C GLY A 399 -17.49 -13.69 25.29
N THR A 400 -17.17 -12.39 25.22
CA THR A 400 -15.98 -11.89 24.51
C THR A 400 -15.21 -10.86 25.31
N THR A 401 -13.88 -10.88 25.21
CA THR A 401 -12.98 -9.86 25.74
C THR A 401 -12.55 -8.92 24.61
N PRO A 402 -12.73 -7.59 24.74
CA PRO A 402 -12.22 -6.62 23.77
C PRO A 402 -10.70 -6.72 23.61
N ASN A 403 -10.21 -6.59 22.38
CA ASN A 403 -8.79 -6.48 22.11
C ASN A 403 -8.35 -5.03 22.38
N VAL A 404 -7.55 -4.85 23.43
CA VAL A 404 -6.87 -3.60 23.74
C VAL A 404 -5.37 -3.91 23.81
N VAL A 405 -4.58 -3.26 22.95
CA VAL A 405 -3.16 -3.55 22.78
C VAL A 405 -2.29 -2.32 23.03
N ASP A 406 -1.01 -2.57 23.32
CA ASP A 406 -0.03 -1.51 23.47
C ASP A 406 0.20 -0.76 22.14
N GLU A 407 0.78 0.44 22.23
CA GLU A 407 1.09 1.31 21.09
C GLU A 407 1.82 0.60 19.95
N ARG A 408 2.88 -0.16 20.24
CA ARG A 408 3.72 -0.76 19.21
C ARG A 408 3.07 -1.99 18.59
N THR A 409 2.26 -2.74 19.36
CA THR A 409 1.42 -3.81 18.79
C THR A 409 0.34 -3.24 17.87
N ALA A 410 -0.30 -2.13 18.27
CA ALA A 410 -1.26 -1.43 17.41
C ALA A 410 -0.58 -0.87 16.14
N GLY A 411 0.60 -0.29 16.28
CA GLY A 411 1.42 0.19 15.17
C GLY A 411 1.83 -0.93 14.21
N ALA A 412 2.21 -2.10 14.72
CA ALA A 412 2.52 -3.27 13.91
C ALA A 412 1.29 -3.77 13.11
N LEU A 413 0.12 -3.80 13.76
CA LEU A 413 -1.15 -4.16 13.10
C LEU A 413 -1.53 -3.12 12.03
N TYR A 414 -1.36 -1.83 12.30
CA TYR A 414 -1.60 -0.76 11.33
C TYR A 414 -0.66 -0.91 10.12
N ASN A 415 0.65 -1.08 10.36
CA ASN A 415 1.65 -1.28 9.31
C ASN A 415 1.36 -2.52 8.45
N TYR A 416 0.93 -3.63 9.06
CA TYR A 416 0.46 -4.80 8.32
C TYR A 416 -0.65 -4.42 7.34
N PHE A 417 -1.69 -3.72 7.81
CA PHE A 417 -2.81 -3.31 6.94
C PHE A 417 -2.40 -2.30 5.88
N VAL A 418 -1.51 -1.36 6.17
CA VAL A 418 -1.05 -0.40 5.14
C VAL A 418 -0.42 -1.15 3.97
N ILE A 419 0.43 -2.14 4.22
CA ILE A 419 1.08 -2.90 3.14
C ILE A 419 0.12 -3.91 2.50
N ALA A 420 -0.66 -4.65 3.31
CA ALA A 420 -1.59 -5.66 2.81
C ALA A 420 -2.66 -5.07 1.89
N ARG A 421 -3.25 -3.92 2.26
CA ARG A 421 -4.30 -3.22 1.51
C ARG A 421 -3.76 -2.48 0.28
N GLY A 422 -2.46 -2.16 0.25
CA GLY A 422 -1.81 -1.59 -0.93
C GLY A 422 -1.81 -2.53 -2.14
N ARG A 423 -1.83 -3.86 -1.91
CA ARG A 423 -1.83 -4.96 -2.90
C ARG A 423 -0.69 -4.95 -3.92
N ASP A 424 0.24 -4.02 -3.79
CA ASP A 424 1.45 -3.86 -4.57
C ASP A 424 2.63 -4.63 -3.96
N PHE A 425 2.45 -5.15 -2.74
CA PHE A 425 3.48 -5.86 -1.95
C PHE A 425 4.75 -5.00 -1.77
N GLY A 426 4.55 -3.69 -1.58
CA GLY A 426 5.61 -2.72 -1.29
C GLY A 426 6.36 -2.19 -2.51
N ILE A 427 5.89 -2.43 -3.74
CA ILE A 427 6.52 -1.87 -4.95
C ILE A 427 6.56 -0.34 -4.92
N HIS A 428 5.53 0.33 -4.41
CA HIS A 428 5.52 1.80 -4.40
C HIS A 428 6.72 2.36 -3.62
N ASN A 429 7.19 1.66 -2.58
CA ASN A 429 8.41 2.03 -1.87
C ASN A 429 9.05 0.83 -1.16
N PRO A 430 9.91 0.05 -1.84
CA PRO A 430 10.41 -1.23 -1.31
C PRO A 430 11.24 -1.08 -0.03
N LEU A 431 12.03 -0.01 0.09
CA LEU A 431 12.81 0.26 1.30
C LEU A 431 11.89 0.53 2.48
N TYR A 432 10.97 1.48 2.31
CA TYR A 432 10.05 1.88 3.37
C TYR A 432 9.15 0.73 3.83
N SER A 433 8.55 0.00 2.90
CA SER A 433 7.70 -1.15 3.21
C SER A 433 8.44 -2.23 3.99
N LYS A 434 9.69 -2.55 3.59
CA LYS A 434 10.49 -3.56 4.31
C LYS A 434 10.88 -3.07 5.71
N GLN A 435 11.21 -1.79 5.89
CA GLN A 435 11.50 -1.24 7.22
C GLN A 435 10.29 -1.30 8.15
N LEU A 436 9.10 -0.91 7.68
CA LEU A 436 7.86 -1.02 8.46
C LEU A 436 7.58 -2.46 8.89
N LEU A 437 7.66 -3.42 7.96
CA LEU A 437 7.42 -4.83 8.26
C LEU A 437 8.51 -5.40 9.17
N TRP A 438 9.78 -5.07 8.93
CA TRP A 438 10.90 -5.53 9.73
C TRP A 438 10.77 -5.09 11.19
N ASP A 439 10.52 -3.79 11.42
CA ASP A 439 10.38 -3.24 12.77
C ASP A 439 9.16 -3.84 13.50
N SER A 440 8.05 -4.02 12.76
CA SER A 440 6.83 -4.63 13.29
C SER A 440 7.05 -6.09 13.71
N ILE A 441 7.69 -6.89 12.85
CA ILE A 441 8.02 -8.29 13.16
C ILE A 441 9.01 -8.35 14.31
N ASN A 442 10.08 -7.56 14.28
CA ASN A 442 11.11 -7.56 15.32
C ASN A 442 10.52 -7.23 16.70
N TYR A 443 9.58 -6.29 16.77
CA TYR A 443 8.86 -5.98 17.99
C TYR A 443 7.96 -7.15 18.46
N ILE A 444 7.12 -7.68 17.58
CA ILE A 444 6.14 -8.72 17.94
C ILE A 444 6.80 -10.06 18.27
N LYS A 445 7.86 -10.42 17.52
CA LYS A 445 8.62 -11.67 17.63
C LYS A 445 9.72 -11.59 18.69
N GLY A 446 10.25 -10.40 18.96
CA GLY A 446 11.43 -10.19 19.81
C GLY A 446 12.77 -10.52 19.12
N SER A 447 12.78 -10.72 17.81
CA SER A 447 13.97 -11.00 17.01
C SER A 447 13.75 -10.65 15.54
N ALA A 448 14.83 -10.57 14.77
CA ALA A 448 14.76 -10.21 13.35
C ALA A 448 13.83 -11.15 12.54
N PRO A 449 13.19 -10.64 11.48
CA PRO A 449 12.44 -11.46 10.54
C PRO A 449 13.30 -12.54 9.92
N THR A 450 12.69 -13.69 9.67
CA THR A 450 13.36 -14.86 9.09
C THR A 450 13.80 -14.58 7.66
N ALA A 451 12.96 -13.90 6.88
CA ALA A 451 13.22 -13.59 5.47
C ALA A 451 14.12 -12.36 5.26
N LEU A 452 14.45 -11.61 6.32
CA LEU A 452 15.28 -10.42 6.25
C LEU A 452 16.03 -10.19 7.58
N PRO A 453 17.17 -10.89 7.80
CA PRO A 453 17.85 -10.91 9.11
C PRO A 453 18.41 -9.55 9.55
N SER A 454 18.71 -8.66 8.61
CA SER A 454 19.21 -7.30 8.87
C SER A 454 18.15 -6.27 8.51
N ARG A 455 17.98 -5.25 9.35
CA ARG A 455 17.11 -4.11 9.01
C ARG A 455 17.65 -3.41 7.76
N PRO A 456 16.85 -3.28 6.70
CA PRO A 456 17.29 -2.68 5.44
C PRO A 456 17.43 -1.16 5.50
#